data_AF-U2QKY8-F1
#
_entry.id   AF-U2QKY8-F1
#
_cell.length_a   1.000
_cell.length_b   1.000
_cell.length_c   1.000
_cell.angle_alpha   90.00
_cell.angle_beta   90.00
_cell.angle_gamma   90.00
#
_symmetry.space_group_name_H-M   'P 1'
#
loop_
_entity.id
_entity.type
_entity.pdbx_description
1 polymer ?
#
loop_
_entity_poly.entity_id
_entity_poly.type
_entity_poly.pdbx_seq_one_letter_code
_entity_poly.pdbx_strand_id
1 'polypeptide(L)'
;MAHPLLIILQGEYMARKRKNNLFTIISIILVILIAIFIAKHTYKSSHSTQNTDFSTTGDIPREIITSLNAPDESKATNNNSYKVLNNNTPYFSKEDLSIKSFENYSNLDNLGRVGQANAVIGVDLMPTNKREEISHIRPSGWQSNKTAHVYDRSHLIAFQLSGENANEKNLMTGTRFMNHNMIPFENQVAEYVKKTKKHVRYRVTPVFKDNDLVAQGVIMEAMSVEDNGADIKYNVFIYNFQKGVNIDYKTGKYTLSK
;
A
#
# COMPACT_ATOMS: atom_id res chain seq x y z
N MET A 1 -46.15 82.53 9.59
CA MET A 1 -45.53 82.26 8.27
C MET A 1 -44.13 81.72 8.53
N ALA A 2 -43.94 80.39 8.43
CA ALA A 2 -42.63 79.78 8.66
C ALA A 2 -41.69 80.15 7.49
N HIS A 3 -40.52 80.69 7.85
CA HIS A 3 -39.55 81.29 6.95
C HIS A 3 -39.02 80.28 5.90
N PRO A 4 -39.05 80.59 4.58
CA PRO A 4 -38.59 79.67 3.52
C PRO A 4 -37.12 79.25 3.63
N LEU A 5 -36.29 80.01 4.37
CA LEU A 5 -34.89 79.64 4.65
C LEU A 5 -34.74 78.37 5.51
N LEU A 6 -35.66 78.10 6.44
CA LEU A 6 -35.53 76.97 7.37
C LEU A 6 -35.75 75.62 6.66
N ILE A 7 -36.63 75.60 5.65
CA ILE A 7 -36.92 74.41 4.83
C ILE A 7 -35.74 74.10 3.90
N ILE A 8 -35.10 75.12 3.31
CA ILE A 8 -33.92 74.95 2.45
C ILE A 8 -32.73 74.40 3.26
N LEU A 9 -32.46 74.95 4.45
CA LEU A 9 -31.37 74.48 5.32
C LEU A 9 -31.59 73.04 5.83
N GLN A 10 -32.83 72.65 6.15
CA GLN A 10 -33.15 71.26 6.49
C GLN A 10 -32.97 70.31 5.28
N GLY A 11 -33.35 70.75 4.08
CA GLY A 11 -33.14 69.99 2.84
C GLY A 11 -31.66 69.75 2.53
N GLU A 12 -30.83 70.79 2.65
CA GLU A 12 -29.38 70.69 2.46
C GLU A 12 -28.69 69.83 3.53
N TYR A 13 -29.11 69.95 4.80
CA TYR A 13 -28.62 69.11 5.89
C TYR A 13 -28.94 67.64 5.67
N MET A 14 -30.18 67.32 5.28
CA MET A 14 -30.62 65.95 5.00
C MET A 14 -29.93 65.39 3.75
N ALA A 15 -29.73 66.20 2.70
CA ALA A 15 -28.97 65.81 1.51
C ALA A 15 -27.48 65.54 1.82
N ARG A 16 -26.86 66.37 2.67
CA ARG A 16 -25.47 66.19 3.13
C ARG A 16 -25.31 64.95 4.01
N LYS A 17 -26.26 64.71 4.93
CA LYS A 17 -26.30 63.49 5.76
C LYS A 17 -26.51 62.23 4.91
N ARG A 18 -27.37 62.28 3.89
CA ARG A 18 -27.62 61.17 2.95
C ARG A 18 -26.42 60.90 2.05
N LYS A 19 -25.70 61.95 1.58
CA LYS A 19 -24.41 61.81 0.87
C LYS A 19 -23.35 61.18 1.77
N ASN A 20 -23.22 61.63 3.02
CA ASN A 20 -22.26 61.06 3.96
C ASN A 20 -22.54 59.57 4.21
N ASN A 21 -23.81 59.19 4.42
CA ASN A 21 -24.21 57.78 4.57
C ASN A 21 -23.96 56.96 3.29
N LEU A 22 -24.13 57.57 2.11
CA LEU A 22 -23.82 56.91 0.83
C LEU A 22 -22.32 56.65 0.68
N PHE A 23 -21.46 57.60 1.06
CA PHE A 23 -20.01 57.40 1.08
C PHE A 23 -19.58 56.32 2.09
N THR A 24 -20.24 56.22 3.25
CA THR A 24 -19.98 55.14 4.21
C THR A 24 -20.38 53.79 3.65
N ILE A 25 -21.55 53.68 3.00
CA ILE A 25 -22.03 52.43 2.39
C ILE A 25 -21.11 51.98 1.25
N ILE A 26 -20.70 52.91 0.37
CA ILE A 26 -19.76 52.62 -0.72
C ILE A 26 -18.41 52.14 -0.17
N SER A 27 -17.92 52.75 0.92
CA SER A 27 -16.66 52.34 1.55
C SER A 27 -16.75 50.93 2.15
N ILE A 28 -17.88 50.57 2.77
CA ILE A 28 -18.11 49.22 3.31
C ILE A 28 -18.16 48.17 2.19
N ILE A 29 -18.86 48.47 1.09
CA ILE A 29 -18.94 47.57 -0.07
C ILE A 29 -17.56 47.37 -0.69
N LEU A 30 -16.75 48.43 -0.80
CA LEU A 30 -15.39 48.33 -1.33
C LEU A 30 -14.50 47.43 -0.46
N VAL A 31 -14.59 47.56 0.87
CA VAL A 31 -13.85 46.69 1.81
C VAL A 31 -14.29 45.23 1.68
N ILE A 32 -15.58 44.96 1.53
CA ILE A 32 -16.10 43.59 1.32
C ILE A 32 -15.59 43.02 -0.01
N LEU A 33 -15.60 43.80 -1.10
CA LEU A 33 -15.08 43.35 -2.39
C LEU A 33 -13.58 43.06 -2.36
N ILE A 34 -12.79 43.88 -1.65
CA ILE A 34 -11.36 43.65 -1.43
C ILE A 34 -11.15 42.37 -0.60
N ALA A 35 -11.94 42.15 0.46
CA ALA A 35 -11.86 40.93 1.26
C ALA A 35 -12.22 39.67 0.45
N ILE A 36 -13.23 39.73 -0.42
CA ILE A 36 -13.60 38.64 -1.33
C ILE A 36 -12.49 38.40 -2.36
N PHE A 37 -11.86 39.46 -2.88
CA PHE A 37 -10.74 39.35 -3.82
C PHE A 37 -9.51 38.72 -3.16
N ILE A 38 -9.16 39.14 -1.93
CA ILE A 38 -8.08 38.53 -1.14
C ILE A 38 -8.42 37.07 -0.84
N ALA A 39 -9.64 36.75 -0.39
CA ALA A 39 -10.05 35.38 -0.13
C ALA A 39 -9.98 34.51 -1.40
N LYS A 40 -10.42 35.00 -2.56
CA LYS A 40 -10.26 34.31 -3.85
C LYS A 40 -8.81 34.18 -4.25
N HIS A 41 -7.98 35.19 -4.00
CA HIS A 41 -6.56 35.14 -4.36
C HIS A 41 -5.80 34.15 -3.47
N THR A 42 -6.08 34.13 -2.17
CA THR A 42 -5.56 33.13 -1.21
C THR A 42 -6.08 31.72 -1.52
N TYR A 43 -7.36 31.58 -1.91
CA TYR A 43 -7.96 30.30 -2.32
C TYR A 43 -7.41 29.79 -3.67
N LYS A 44 -7.01 30.69 -4.58
CA LYS A 44 -6.44 30.34 -5.88
C LYS A 44 -4.91 30.17 -5.83
N SER A 45 -4.24 30.73 -4.80
CA SER A 45 -2.81 30.57 -4.55
C SER A 45 -2.46 29.28 -3.78
N SER A 46 -3.45 28.50 -3.37
CA SER A 46 -3.28 27.19 -2.70
C SER A 46 -3.46 25.98 -3.64
N HIS A 47 -3.28 26.16 -4.96
CA HIS A 47 -3.26 25.06 -5.95
C HIS A 47 -2.03 25.10 -6.86
N SER A 48 -0.88 25.41 -6.27
CA SER A 48 0.43 25.10 -6.87
C SER A 48 1.44 24.92 -5.74
N THR A 49 1.38 23.78 -5.08
CA THR A 49 2.47 23.27 -4.26
C THR A 49 2.49 21.76 -4.39
N GLN A 50 3.63 21.27 -4.86
CA GLN A 50 4.07 19.89 -4.74
C GLN A 50 4.05 19.53 -3.26
N ASN A 51 2.94 18.98 -2.76
CA ASN A 51 2.93 18.31 -1.48
C ASN A 51 3.53 16.92 -1.71
N THR A 52 4.83 16.81 -1.43
CA THR A 52 5.39 15.58 -0.90
C THR A 52 4.75 15.34 0.47
N ASP A 53 3.52 14.84 0.48
CA ASP A 53 2.91 14.29 1.69
C ASP A 53 3.73 13.04 2.04
N PHE A 54 4.53 13.15 3.10
CA PHE A 54 4.93 11.98 3.86
C PHE A 54 3.64 11.35 4.37
N SER A 55 3.23 10.23 3.76
CA SER A 55 2.05 9.50 4.19
C SER A 55 2.20 9.09 5.65
N THR A 56 1.23 9.46 6.47
CA THR A 56 1.04 9.01 7.86
C THR A 56 0.46 7.60 7.95
N THR A 57 0.47 6.83 6.87
CA THR A 57 -0.04 5.45 6.88
C THR A 57 1.10 4.47 6.66
N GLY A 58 1.23 3.49 7.55
CA GLY A 58 2.11 2.33 7.36
C GLY A 58 1.72 1.45 6.16
N ASP A 59 0.69 1.82 5.40
CA ASP A 59 0.11 1.06 4.31
C ASP A 59 0.79 1.33 2.96
N ILE A 60 0.80 0.29 2.12
CA ILE A 60 1.25 0.40 0.73
C ILE A 60 0.21 1.24 -0.05
N PRO A 61 0.60 2.31 -0.76
CA PRO A 61 -0.34 3.13 -1.50
C PRO A 61 -1.14 2.33 -2.54
N ARG A 62 -2.44 2.62 -2.65
CA ARG A 62 -3.36 1.82 -3.47
C ARG A 62 -2.98 1.85 -4.94
N GLU A 63 -2.50 2.98 -5.43
CA GLU A 63 -2.02 3.19 -6.80
C GLU A 63 -0.80 2.32 -7.13
N ILE A 64 0.05 2.03 -6.14
CA ILE A 64 1.17 1.09 -6.32
C ILE A 64 0.61 -0.31 -6.51
N ILE A 65 -0.27 -0.77 -5.61
CA ILE A 65 -0.88 -2.10 -5.69
C ILE A 65 -1.60 -2.30 -7.02
N THR A 66 -2.42 -1.33 -7.47
CA THR A 66 -3.21 -1.45 -8.71
C THR A 66 -2.36 -1.37 -9.98
N SER A 67 -1.15 -0.79 -9.92
CA SER A 67 -0.23 -0.72 -11.06
C SER A 67 0.56 -2.02 -11.30
N LEU A 68 0.65 -2.90 -10.30
CA LEU A 68 1.49 -4.09 -10.34
C LEU A 68 0.76 -5.26 -11.00
N ASN A 69 1.43 -5.88 -11.97
CA ASN A 69 0.92 -7.03 -12.71
C ASN A 69 2.08 -7.97 -13.04
N ALA A 70 1.82 -9.28 -13.12
CA ALA A 70 2.77 -10.22 -13.68
C ALA A 70 3.05 -9.86 -15.16
N PRO A 71 4.27 -10.09 -15.67
CA PRO A 71 4.53 -9.95 -17.09
C PRO A 71 3.70 -10.96 -17.88
N ASP A 72 3.31 -10.57 -19.10
CA ASP A 72 2.80 -11.52 -20.08
C ASP A 72 3.83 -12.64 -20.33
N GLU A 73 3.37 -13.83 -20.71
CA GLU A 73 4.27 -14.98 -20.96
C GLU A 73 5.37 -14.67 -21.97
N SER A 74 5.07 -13.92 -23.04
CA SER A 74 6.06 -13.48 -24.03
C SER A 74 7.22 -12.63 -23.46
N LYS A 75 7.02 -12.04 -22.27
CA LYS A 75 7.98 -11.21 -21.54
C LYS A 75 8.52 -11.93 -20.30
N ALA A 76 8.08 -13.16 -20.03
CA ALA A 76 8.54 -13.98 -18.92
C ALA A 76 9.98 -14.45 -19.18
N THR A 77 10.91 -14.07 -18.31
CA THR A 77 12.30 -14.53 -18.37
C THR A 77 12.74 -15.00 -16.98
N ASN A 78 13.86 -15.72 -16.91
CA ASN A 78 14.41 -16.08 -15.59
C ASN A 78 15.10 -14.89 -14.89
N ASN A 79 15.26 -13.75 -15.58
CA ASN A 79 16.01 -12.59 -15.10
C ASN A 79 15.11 -11.46 -14.57
N ASN A 80 13.79 -11.55 -14.75
CA ASN A 80 12.82 -10.55 -14.27
C ASN A 80 11.94 -11.10 -13.15
N SER A 81 12.55 -11.71 -12.13
CA SER A 81 11.81 -12.36 -11.04
C SER A 81 11.15 -11.39 -10.06
N TYR A 82 11.67 -10.17 -9.93
CA TYR A 82 11.08 -9.15 -9.06
C TYR A 82 11.32 -7.73 -9.58
N LYS A 83 10.58 -6.78 -9.00
CA LYS A 83 10.73 -5.33 -9.20
C LYS A 83 10.95 -4.65 -7.86
N VAL A 84 11.97 -3.78 -7.78
CA VAL A 84 12.16 -2.91 -6.61
C VAL A 84 11.10 -1.82 -6.58
N LEU A 85 10.48 -1.62 -5.42
CA LEU A 85 9.48 -0.59 -5.16
C LEU A 85 10.05 0.46 -4.21
N ASN A 86 9.54 1.70 -4.30
CA ASN A 86 9.82 2.76 -3.33
C ASN A 86 11.31 2.93 -2.98
N ASN A 87 12.21 2.87 -3.98
CA ASN A 87 13.67 2.92 -3.77
C ASN A 87 14.18 1.88 -2.76
N ASN A 88 13.55 0.70 -2.74
CA ASN A 88 13.79 -0.41 -1.81
C ASN A 88 13.48 -0.10 -0.34
N THR A 89 12.71 0.96 -0.05
CA THR A 89 12.28 1.34 1.29
C THR A 89 10.87 0.82 1.57
N PRO A 90 10.64 0.04 2.64
CA PRO A 90 9.30 -0.33 3.09
C PRO A 90 8.40 0.87 3.38
N TYR A 91 7.09 0.67 3.29
CA TYR A 91 6.08 1.67 3.67
C TYR A 91 5.75 1.65 5.17
N PHE A 92 6.54 0.97 6.01
CA PHE A 92 6.31 0.90 7.45
C PHE A 92 6.32 2.28 8.11
N SER A 93 5.38 2.52 9.02
CA SER A 93 5.43 3.68 9.89
C SER A 93 6.40 3.43 11.06
N LYS A 94 6.62 4.43 11.92
CA LYS A 94 7.45 4.24 13.12
C LYS A 94 6.76 3.30 14.12
N GLU A 95 5.44 3.35 14.17
CA GLU A 95 4.61 2.53 15.06
C GLU A 95 4.60 1.06 14.65
N ASP A 96 4.88 0.76 13.38
CA ASP A 96 5.09 -0.61 12.88
C ASP A 96 6.38 -1.25 13.45
N LEU A 97 7.36 -0.44 13.87
CA LEU A 97 8.68 -0.91 14.31
C LEU A 97 8.66 -1.27 15.81
N SER A 98 8.12 -2.45 16.11
CA SER A 98 8.09 -3.03 17.46
C SER A 98 9.16 -4.11 17.62
N ILE A 99 9.70 -4.26 18.84
CA ILE A 99 10.57 -5.39 19.24
C ILE A 99 9.78 -6.55 19.86
N LYS A 100 8.45 -6.45 19.92
CA LYS A 100 7.60 -7.56 20.35
C LYS A 100 7.24 -8.38 19.13
N SER A 101 7.74 -9.62 19.10
CA SER A 101 7.37 -10.59 18.08
C SER A 101 5.86 -10.78 18.00
N PHE A 102 5.36 -10.85 16.77
CA PHE A 102 3.99 -11.23 16.48
C PHE A 102 3.89 -11.75 15.05
N GLU A 103 2.81 -12.46 14.77
CA GLU A 103 2.33 -12.73 13.42
C GLU A 103 0.82 -12.50 13.34
N ASN A 104 0.36 -12.04 12.19
CA ASN A 104 -1.03 -11.78 11.93
C ASN A 104 -1.33 -12.04 10.46
N TYR A 105 -2.36 -12.86 10.21
CA TYR A 105 -2.80 -13.22 8.87
C TYR A 105 -4.21 -12.68 8.66
N SER A 106 -4.42 -11.95 7.58
CA SER A 106 -5.75 -11.50 7.18
C SER A 106 -6.69 -12.69 7.01
N ASN A 107 -7.97 -12.49 7.30
CA ASN A 107 -8.99 -13.46 6.90
C ASN A 107 -8.99 -13.62 5.38
N LEU A 108 -9.38 -14.81 4.92
CA LEU A 108 -9.66 -15.01 3.51
C LEU A 108 -10.81 -14.09 3.11
N ASP A 109 -10.75 -13.54 1.90
CA ASP A 109 -11.87 -12.76 1.36
C ASP A 109 -13.02 -13.65 0.87
N ASN A 110 -14.07 -13.03 0.33
CA ASN A 110 -15.26 -13.75 -0.15
C ASN A 110 -14.99 -14.69 -1.34
N LEU A 111 -13.81 -14.62 -1.96
CA LEU A 111 -13.36 -15.53 -3.03
C LEU A 111 -12.38 -16.59 -2.49
N GLY A 112 -12.18 -16.66 -1.17
CA GLY A 112 -11.24 -17.57 -0.53
C GLY A 112 -9.78 -17.17 -0.71
N ARG A 113 -9.50 -15.91 -1.10
CA ARG A 113 -8.14 -15.44 -1.38
C ARG A 113 -7.47 -14.99 -0.09
N VAL A 114 -6.19 -15.29 0.04
CA VAL A 114 -5.37 -14.79 1.15
C VAL A 114 -5.21 -13.27 1.08
N GLY A 115 -5.22 -12.62 2.24
CA GLY A 115 -4.92 -11.20 2.36
C GLY A 115 -3.48 -10.95 2.80
N GLN A 116 -3.23 -9.74 3.29
CA GLN A 116 -1.92 -9.36 3.82
C GLN A 116 -1.54 -10.19 5.06
N ALA A 117 -0.27 -10.58 5.13
CA ALA A 117 0.35 -11.17 6.31
C ALA A 117 1.38 -10.22 6.91
N ASN A 118 1.31 -9.99 8.21
CA ASN A 118 2.18 -9.10 8.98
C ASN A 118 2.90 -9.87 10.07
N ALA A 119 4.15 -9.52 10.30
CA ALA A 119 4.88 -10.00 11.46
C ALA A 119 5.97 -9.03 11.93
N VAL A 120 6.36 -9.20 13.18
CA VAL A 120 7.69 -8.84 13.67
C VAL A 120 8.38 -10.17 13.96
N ILE A 121 9.35 -10.52 13.13
CA ILE A 121 10.06 -11.79 13.21
C ILE A 121 11.17 -11.67 14.25
N GLY A 122 11.01 -12.37 15.37
CA GLY A 122 12.05 -12.63 16.36
C GLY A 122 12.39 -14.12 16.42
N VAL A 123 13.40 -14.47 17.22
CA VAL A 123 13.88 -15.86 17.33
C VAL A 123 12.83 -16.80 17.93
N ASP A 124 11.91 -16.25 18.72
CA ASP A 124 10.82 -16.94 19.42
C ASP A 124 9.70 -17.41 18.48
N LEU A 125 9.54 -16.78 17.32
CA LEU A 125 8.62 -17.26 16.28
C LEU A 125 9.24 -18.37 15.42
N MET A 126 10.56 -18.51 15.39
CA MET A 126 11.19 -19.49 14.51
C MET A 126 10.91 -20.94 14.97
N PRO A 127 10.67 -21.87 14.03
CA PRO A 127 10.32 -23.24 14.38
C PRO A 127 11.46 -23.97 15.07
N THR A 128 11.12 -24.73 16.11
CA THR A 128 11.98 -25.75 16.72
C THR A 128 11.73 -27.14 16.15
N ASN A 129 10.57 -27.34 15.51
CA ASN A 129 10.14 -28.61 14.92
C ASN A 129 10.38 -28.64 13.40
N LYS A 130 10.36 -29.84 12.83
CA LYS A 130 10.41 -30.01 11.37
C LYS A 130 9.07 -29.59 10.75
N ARG A 131 9.15 -29.03 9.53
CA ARG A 131 7.98 -28.72 8.70
C ARG A 131 7.23 -30.01 8.37
N GLU A 132 5.90 -29.97 8.46
CA GLU A 132 5.05 -31.12 8.10
C GLU A 132 4.44 -30.95 6.71
N GLU A 133 3.69 -31.96 6.32
CA GLU A 133 2.98 -32.07 5.04
C GLU A 133 1.84 -31.05 4.97
N ILE A 134 1.68 -30.38 3.81
CA ILE A 134 0.62 -29.37 3.60
C ILE A 134 -0.20 -29.59 2.33
N SER A 135 -0.09 -30.75 1.67
CA SER A 135 -0.74 -31.00 0.39
C SER A 135 -2.24 -31.19 0.48
N HIS A 136 -2.86 -31.12 1.66
CA HIS A 136 -4.31 -31.07 1.81
C HIS A 136 -4.88 -29.66 1.56
N ILE A 137 -4.08 -28.59 1.75
CA ILE A 137 -4.54 -27.20 1.55
C ILE A 137 -4.76 -26.89 0.07
N ARG A 138 -5.85 -26.20 -0.27
CA ARG A 138 -6.19 -25.79 -1.65
C ARG A 138 -6.49 -24.29 -1.65
N PRO A 139 -5.49 -23.41 -1.85
CA PRO A 139 -5.73 -21.98 -1.93
C PRO A 139 -6.63 -21.60 -3.13
N SER A 140 -7.09 -20.35 -3.16
CA SER A 140 -7.84 -19.82 -4.30
C SER A 140 -7.10 -20.07 -5.63
N GLY A 141 -7.85 -20.48 -6.66
CA GLY A 141 -7.31 -20.75 -7.99
C GLY A 141 -6.42 -22.00 -8.10
N TRP A 142 -6.30 -22.81 -7.05
CA TRP A 142 -5.42 -23.99 -7.06
C TRP A 142 -5.74 -24.96 -8.20
N GLN A 143 -4.70 -25.37 -8.94
CA GLN A 143 -4.80 -26.41 -9.96
C GLN A 143 -3.93 -27.62 -9.61
N SER A 144 -4.32 -28.79 -10.13
CA SER A 144 -3.53 -30.00 -9.97
C SER A 144 -2.24 -29.96 -10.79
N ASN A 145 -1.13 -30.35 -10.19
CA ASN A 145 0.18 -30.47 -10.86
C ASN A 145 0.36 -31.80 -11.62
N LYS A 146 -0.72 -32.46 -12.05
CA LYS A 146 -0.67 -33.80 -12.68
C LYS A 146 0.09 -33.79 -14.01
N THR A 147 -0.02 -32.71 -14.79
CA THR A 147 0.59 -32.60 -16.13
C THR A 147 1.91 -31.84 -16.11
N ALA A 148 2.05 -30.86 -15.20
CA ALA A 148 3.29 -30.16 -14.92
C ALA A 148 3.29 -29.61 -13.50
N HIS A 149 4.47 -29.47 -12.91
CA HIS A 149 4.63 -28.82 -11.61
C HIS A 149 4.71 -27.29 -11.80
N VAL A 150 3.53 -26.65 -11.84
CA VAL A 150 3.43 -25.20 -12.03
C VAL A 150 3.27 -24.48 -10.71
N TYR A 151 2.36 -24.94 -9.84
CA TYR A 151 2.04 -24.24 -8.60
C TYR A 151 2.60 -24.92 -7.35
N ASP A 152 3.16 -24.10 -6.47
CA ASP A 152 3.44 -24.42 -5.08
C ASP A 152 2.39 -23.78 -4.17
N ARG A 153 2.20 -24.38 -2.99
CA ARG A 153 1.51 -23.73 -1.87
C ARG A 153 2.50 -22.77 -1.23
N SER A 154 2.52 -21.55 -1.76
CA SER A 154 3.50 -20.54 -1.41
C SER A 154 3.10 -19.90 -0.10
N HIS A 155 3.97 -19.98 0.90
CA HIS A 155 3.77 -19.32 2.18
C HIS A 155 3.90 -17.79 2.00
N LEU A 156 3.03 -17.00 2.65
CA LEU A 156 3.24 -15.55 2.71
C LEU A 156 4.34 -15.22 3.74
N ILE A 157 4.26 -15.83 4.92
CA ILE A 157 5.35 -15.86 5.90
C ILE A 157 5.86 -17.29 5.93
N ALA A 158 7.12 -17.48 5.51
CA ALA A 158 7.72 -18.79 5.40
C ALA A 158 7.75 -19.52 6.75
N PHE A 159 7.56 -20.84 6.72
CA PHE A 159 7.67 -21.70 7.90
C PHE A 159 8.95 -21.44 8.71
N GLN A 160 10.08 -21.18 8.05
CA GLN A 160 11.34 -20.92 8.75
C GLN A 160 11.37 -19.61 9.56
N LEU A 161 10.44 -18.69 9.32
CA LEU A 161 10.35 -17.39 9.99
C LEU A 161 9.35 -17.42 11.15
N SER A 162 8.26 -18.17 11.04
CA SER A 162 7.18 -18.17 12.06
C SER A 162 6.75 -19.54 12.59
N GLY A 163 7.26 -20.62 12.02
CA GLY A 163 6.84 -21.98 12.35
C GLY A 163 5.42 -22.33 11.91
N GLU A 164 4.70 -21.40 11.27
CA GLU A 164 3.34 -21.66 10.82
C GLU A 164 3.30 -22.59 9.62
N ASN A 165 2.69 -23.75 9.81
CA ASN A 165 2.79 -24.86 8.87
C ASN A 165 1.66 -24.85 7.82
N ALA A 166 0.44 -25.23 8.20
CA ALA A 166 -0.69 -25.47 7.28
C ALA A 166 -1.82 -24.43 7.40
N ASN A 167 -1.50 -23.19 7.81
CA ASN A 167 -2.48 -22.13 7.94
C ASN A 167 -3.01 -21.68 6.56
N GLU A 168 -4.30 -21.91 6.27
CA GLU A 168 -4.94 -21.53 5.01
C GLU A 168 -4.85 -20.02 4.71
N LYS A 169 -4.77 -19.18 5.76
CA LYS A 169 -4.61 -17.71 5.61
C LYS A 169 -3.19 -17.30 5.22
N ASN A 170 -2.24 -18.24 5.25
CA ASN A 170 -0.83 -18.03 4.95
C ASN A 170 -0.38 -18.76 3.67
N LEU A 171 -1.27 -19.45 2.96
CA LEU A 171 -0.91 -20.27 1.80
C LEU A 171 -1.62 -19.78 0.54
N MET A 172 -0.84 -19.37 -0.45
CA MET A 172 -1.30 -18.87 -1.74
C MET A 172 -0.98 -19.85 -2.88
N THR A 173 -1.80 -19.86 -3.93
CA THR A 173 -1.42 -20.45 -5.22
C THR A 173 -0.34 -19.57 -5.85
N GLY A 174 0.91 -19.99 -5.76
CA GLY A 174 2.05 -19.31 -6.38
C GLY A 174 2.77 -20.23 -7.34
N THR A 175 3.30 -19.71 -8.43
CA THR A 175 4.14 -20.49 -9.33
C THR A 175 5.40 -20.95 -8.61
N ARG A 176 5.96 -22.09 -9.00
CA ARG A 176 7.24 -22.57 -8.48
C ARG A 176 8.35 -21.55 -8.67
N PHE A 177 8.34 -20.85 -9.81
CA PHE A 177 9.27 -19.75 -10.07
C PHE A 177 9.13 -18.62 -9.04
N MET A 178 7.92 -18.11 -8.79
CA MET A 178 7.70 -17.08 -7.76
C MET A 178 8.15 -17.58 -6.37
N ASN A 179 7.68 -18.76 -5.97
CA ASN A 179 7.98 -19.36 -4.67
C ASN A 179 9.51 -19.46 -4.44
N HIS A 180 10.25 -19.95 -5.44
CA HIS A 180 11.71 -19.99 -5.36
C HIS A 180 12.38 -18.62 -5.29
N ASN A 181 11.79 -17.60 -5.93
CA ASN A 181 12.35 -16.25 -5.90
C ASN A 181 12.02 -15.47 -4.62
N MET A 182 11.10 -15.95 -3.78
CA MET A 182 10.89 -15.43 -2.42
C MET A 182 12.01 -15.88 -1.45
N ILE A 183 12.54 -17.11 -1.64
CA ILE A 183 13.50 -17.74 -0.71
C ILE A 183 14.72 -16.87 -0.39
N PRO A 184 15.38 -16.18 -1.34
CA PRO A 184 16.53 -15.33 -1.01
C PRO A 184 16.18 -14.21 -0.01
N PHE A 185 15.01 -13.58 -0.14
CA PHE A 185 14.54 -12.52 0.76
C PHE A 185 14.17 -13.07 2.14
N GLU A 186 13.57 -14.26 2.17
CA GLU A 186 13.26 -14.98 3.41
C GLU A 186 14.52 -15.40 4.17
N ASN A 187 15.53 -15.90 3.43
CA ASN A 187 16.81 -16.31 4.01
C ASN A 187 17.56 -15.13 4.61
N GLN A 188 17.57 -13.95 3.96
CA GLN A 188 18.17 -12.74 4.53
C GLN A 188 17.58 -12.42 5.92
N VAL A 189 16.26 -12.48 6.07
CA VAL A 189 15.57 -12.24 7.34
C VAL A 189 15.92 -13.34 8.34
N ALA A 190 15.84 -14.61 7.93
CA ALA A 190 16.10 -15.74 8.79
C ALA A 190 17.54 -15.74 9.35
N GLU A 191 18.52 -15.47 8.49
CA GLU A 191 19.93 -15.39 8.86
C GLU A 191 20.20 -14.24 9.82
N TYR A 192 19.66 -13.05 9.54
CA TYR A 192 19.79 -11.88 10.41
C TYR A 192 19.26 -12.18 11.81
N VAL A 193 18.01 -12.66 11.94
CA VAL A 193 17.38 -12.94 13.23
C VAL A 193 18.13 -14.06 13.97
N LYS A 194 18.57 -15.12 13.28
CA LYS A 194 19.36 -16.21 13.90
C LYS A 194 20.70 -15.73 14.42
N LYS A 195 21.41 -14.89 13.67
CA LYS A 195 22.76 -14.39 14.01
C LYS A 195 22.72 -13.37 15.13
N THR A 196 21.80 -12.42 15.04
CA THR A 196 21.79 -11.23 15.91
C THR A 196 20.84 -11.36 17.11
N LYS A 197 19.87 -12.28 17.04
CA LYS A 197 18.75 -12.39 17.98
C LYS A 197 17.87 -11.14 18.06
N LYS A 198 17.95 -10.28 17.04
CA LYS A 198 17.16 -9.06 16.86
C LYS A 198 15.91 -9.31 16.02
N HIS A 199 15.10 -8.28 15.81
CA HIS A 199 13.80 -8.37 15.15
C HIS A 199 13.79 -7.77 13.75
N VAL A 200 12.91 -8.28 12.91
CA VAL A 200 12.62 -7.74 11.58
C VAL A 200 11.12 -7.51 11.43
N ARG A 201 10.71 -6.27 11.19
CA ARG A 201 9.34 -5.97 10.75
C ARG A 201 9.19 -6.49 9.32
N TYR A 202 8.22 -7.38 9.12
CA TYR A 202 8.05 -8.15 7.89
C TYR A 202 6.59 -8.13 7.42
N ARG A 203 6.36 -7.90 6.13
CA ARG A 203 5.01 -7.88 5.56
C ARG A 203 5.00 -8.46 4.16
N VAL A 204 4.03 -9.32 3.89
CA VAL A 204 3.78 -9.85 2.55
C VAL A 204 2.34 -9.55 2.15
N THR A 205 2.19 -8.83 1.04
CA THR A 205 0.88 -8.41 0.51
C THR A 205 0.66 -9.03 -0.87
N PRO A 206 -0.24 -10.03 -0.99
CA PRO A 206 -0.70 -10.54 -2.28
C PRO A 206 -1.34 -9.45 -3.13
N VAL A 207 -1.02 -9.41 -4.43
CA VAL A 207 -1.60 -8.46 -5.38
C VAL A 207 -2.55 -9.20 -6.31
N PHE A 208 -3.85 -9.09 -6.08
CA PHE A 208 -4.88 -9.60 -6.99
C PHE A 208 -5.41 -8.49 -7.89
N LYS A 209 -5.76 -8.85 -9.12
CA LYS A 209 -6.46 -7.97 -10.06
C LYS A 209 -7.94 -8.31 -10.06
N ASP A 210 -8.79 -7.32 -9.78
CA ASP A 210 -10.25 -7.50 -9.75
C ASP A 210 -10.68 -8.75 -8.94
N ASN A 211 -11.39 -9.68 -9.60
CA ASN A 211 -11.87 -10.93 -9.03
C ASN A 211 -10.98 -12.14 -9.37
N ASP A 212 -9.73 -11.91 -9.78
CA ASP A 212 -8.79 -12.98 -10.06
C ASP A 212 -8.56 -13.85 -8.82
N LEU A 213 -8.55 -15.17 -9.00
CA LEU A 213 -8.32 -16.14 -7.94
C LEU A 213 -6.83 -16.42 -7.68
N VAL A 214 -5.97 -16.07 -8.64
CA VAL A 214 -4.51 -16.17 -8.53
C VAL A 214 -3.93 -14.76 -8.51
N ALA A 215 -3.03 -14.49 -7.56
CA ALA A 215 -2.38 -13.19 -7.46
C ALA A 215 -1.40 -12.99 -8.61
N GLN A 216 -1.22 -11.75 -9.03
CA GLN A 216 -0.20 -11.29 -9.97
C GLN A 216 1.22 -11.39 -9.38
N GLY A 217 1.33 -11.51 -8.06
CA GLY A 217 2.60 -11.53 -7.33
C GLY A 217 2.38 -11.19 -5.87
N VAL A 218 3.48 -10.99 -5.16
CA VAL A 218 3.48 -10.54 -3.76
C VAL A 218 4.39 -9.34 -3.61
N ILE A 219 3.97 -8.35 -2.85
CA ILE A 219 4.86 -7.31 -2.33
C ILE A 219 5.47 -7.84 -1.04
N MET A 220 6.79 -7.87 -0.94
CA MET A 220 7.53 -8.25 0.26
C MET A 220 8.28 -7.03 0.79
N GLU A 221 8.03 -6.71 2.06
CA GLU A 221 8.65 -5.62 2.78
C GLU A 221 9.33 -6.18 4.03
N ALA A 222 10.59 -5.79 4.24
CA ALA A 222 11.31 -6.11 5.46
C ALA A 222 12.18 -4.95 5.94
N MET A 223 12.24 -4.76 7.25
CA MET A 223 13.11 -3.78 7.91
C MET A 223 13.59 -4.32 9.25
N SER A 224 14.90 -4.38 9.48
CA SER A 224 15.44 -4.68 10.81
C SER A 224 15.09 -3.56 11.80
N VAL A 225 14.62 -3.92 12.99
CA VAL A 225 13.96 -2.97 13.91
C VAL A 225 15.00 -2.20 14.72
N GLU A 226 15.90 -2.90 15.41
CA GLU A 226 16.81 -2.31 16.40
C GLU A 226 17.90 -1.44 15.78
N ASP A 227 18.18 -1.57 14.48
CA ASP A 227 19.16 -0.78 13.74
C ASP A 227 18.51 0.16 12.71
N ASN A 228 17.18 0.31 12.74
CA ASN A 228 16.41 1.12 11.80
C ASN A 228 16.68 0.77 10.31
N GLY A 229 16.75 -0.52 9.99
CA GLY A 229 16.91 -1.01 8.63
C GLY A 229 18.32 -0.84 8.07
N ALA A 230 19.34 -0.82 8.93
CA ALA A 230 20.74 -0.75 8.49
C ALA A 230 21.19 -2.07 7.85
N ASP A 231 20.87 -3.21 8.46
CA ASP A 231 21.25 -4.54 7.94
C ASP A 231 20.20 -5.13 6.98
N ILE A 232 18.91 -5.03 7.33
CA ILE A 232 17.80 -5.54 6.49
C ILE A 232 16.90 -4.38 6.11
N LYS A 233 16.80 -4.11 4.80
CA LYS A 233 15.81 -3.19 4.24
C LYS A 233 15.51 -3.53 2.79
N TYR A 234 14.27 -3.91 2.51
CA TYR A 234 13.81 -4.07 1.14
C TYR A 234 12.32 -3.86 0.96
N ASN A 235 11.95 -3.48 -0.25
CA ASN A 235 10.57 -3.40 -0.72
C ASN A 235 10.52 -3.85 -2.18
N VAL A 236 10.03 -5.06 -2.40
CA VAL A 236 10.07 -5.72 -3.72
C VAL A 236 8.73 -6.31 -4.07
N PHE A 237 8.38 -6.30 -5.35
CA PHE A 237 7.28 -7.07 -5.91
C PHE A 237 7.83 -8.30 -6.62
N ILE A 238 7.53 -9.50 -6.12
CA ILE A 238 7.93 -10.77 -6.73
C ILE A 238 6.79 -11.25 -7.60
N TYR A 239 7.06 -11.44 -8.88
CA TYR A 239 6.03 -11.72 -9.87
C TYR A 239 5.58 -13.18 -9.83
N ASN A 240 4.25 -13.40 -9.94
CA ASN A 240 3.67 -14.73 -10.02
C ASN A 240 3.51 -15.19 -11.47
N PHE A 241 4.62 -15.55 -12.12
CA PHE A 241 4.62 -16.14 -13.46
C PHE A 241 5.63 -17.28 -13.53
N GLN A 242 5.55 -18.08 -14.59
CA GLN A 242 6.60 -19.04 -14.92
C GLN A 242 6.82 -19.05 -16.44
N LYS A 243 8.09 -19.01 -16.86
CA LYS A 243 8.44 -19.11 -18.28
C LYS A 243 7.85 -20.39 -18.89
N GLY A 244 7.21 -20.27 -20.05
CA GLY A 244 6.55 -21.39 -20.74
C GLY A 244 5.21 -21.79 -20.15
N VAL A 245 4.62 -20.96 -19.28
CA VAL A 245 3.29 -21.20 -18.70
C VAL A 245 2.41 -19.98 -18.93
N ASN A 246 1.28 -20.19 -19.61
CA ASN A 246 0.22 -19.19 -19.72
C ASN A 246 -0.80 -19.44 -18.61
N ILE A 247 -0.96 -18.48 -17.70
CA ILE A 247 -1.87 -18.56 -16.55
C ILE A 247 -3.12 -17.73 -16.83
N ASP A 248 -4.29 -18.35 -16.68
CA ASP A 248 -5.56 -17.64 -16.53
C ASP A 248 -5.73 -17.26 -15.05
N TYR A 249 -5.32 -16.04 -14.67
CA TYR A 249 -5.38 -15.57 -13.28
C TYR A 249 -6.80 -15.55 -12.70
N LYS A 250 -7.84 -15.48 -13.54
CA LYS A 250 -9.24 -15.54 -13.10
C LYS A 250 -9.58 -16.86 -12.45
N THR A 251 -9.09 -17.96 -13.00
CA THR A 251 -9.48 -19.32 -12.58
C THR A 251 -8.32 -20.14 -12.02
N GLY A 252 -7.09 -19.70 -12.26
CA GLY A 252 -5.84 -20.40 -12.03
C GLY A 252 -5.51 -21.49 -13.05
N LYS A 253 -6.39 -21.79 -14.01
CA LYS A 253 -6.08 -22.71 -15.12
C LYS A 253 -4.82 -22.26 -15.84
N TYR A 254 -4.05 -23.21 -16.34
CA TYR A 254 -2.84 -22.90 -17.10
C TYR A 254 -2.72 -23.78 -18.35
N THR A 255 -1.95 -23.31 -19.31
CA THR A 255 -1.46 -24.10 -20.43
C THR A 255 0.05 -23.97 -20.52
N LEU A 256 0.70 -25.01 -21.04
CA LEU A 256 2.13 -24.98 -21.29
C LEU A 256 2.35 -24.46 -22.71
N SER A 257 3.20 -23.43 -22.84
CA SER A 257 3.68 -22.99 -24.15
C SER A 257 4.52 -24.10 -24.77
N LYS A 258 4.40 -24.27 -26.09
CA LYS A 258 5.21 -25.21 -26.87
C LYS A 258 6.64 -24.69 -27.07
#